data_AF-A0A7X9G0W2-F1
#
_entry.id   AF-A0A7X9G0W2-F1
#
_cell.length_a   1.000
_cell.length_b   1.000
_cell.length_c   1.000
_cell.angle_alpha   90.00
_cell.angle_beta   90.00
_cell.angle_gamma   90.00
#
_symmetry.space_group_name_H-M   'P 1'
#
loop_
_entity.id
_entity.type
_entity.pdbx_description
1 polymer ?
#
loop_
_entity_poly.entity_id
_entity_poly.type
_entity_poly.pdbx_seq_one_letter_code
_entity_poly.pdbx_strand_id
1 'polypeptide(L)'
;MIAVFKREFHAYFHSPLGYVFIAVMYFFTAYYFFMGNLVQNTTDMSFLFNQLFTVVLFLVPILTMRLMSEDQRAGTNQILFTSPVSRLGIVCGKYFAAFAVYLMSISGALIMALIVEFFSKTDWPVVIGHLIGLILLGASLIAICLFLSGLTESQVIAAVSGFAASLSLVLIDALVSVVSGKTFKTLFMYMSFNNRYHGFTIGIIDFSNVVFFLSIAALFVLLTGAGLEKRRWS
;
A
#
# COMPACT_ATOMS: atom_id res chain seq x y z
N MET A 1 -20.68 3.94 -6.31
CA MET A 1 -19.31 4.12 -5.79
C MET A 1 -19.30 4.80 -4.42
N ILE A 2 -19.74 6.05 -4.30
CA ILE A 2 -19.65 6.84 -3.05
C ILE A 2 -20.32 6.17 -1.85
N ALA A 3 -21.50 5.56 -2.04
CA ALA A 3 -22.19 4.84 -0.97
C ALA A 3 -21.38 3.65 -0.42
N VAL A 4 -20.72 2.89 -1.31
CA VAL A 4 -19.86 1.76 -0.92
C VAL A 4 -18.63 2.29 -0.18
N PHE A 5 -17.96 3.31 -0.73
CA PHE A 5 -16.82 3.96 -0.07
C PHE A 5 -17.17 4.40 1.36
N LYS A 6 -18.29 5.12 1.53
CA LYS A 6 -18.69 5.64 2.85
C LYS A 6 -18.96 4.50 3.83
N ARG A 7 -19.64 3.44 3.39
CA ARG A 7 -19.91 2.25 4.21
C ARG A 7 -18.63 1.58 4.67
N GLU A 8 -17.73 1.29 3.73
CA GLU A 8 -16.46 0.59 4.01
C GLU A 8 -15.53 1.43 4.87
N PHE A 9 -15.40 2.72 4.56
CA PHE A 9 -14.61 3.65 5.36
C PHE A 9 -15.14 3.70 6.80
N HIS A 10 -16.46 3.78 6.99
CA HIS A 10 -17.05 3.78 8.33
C HIS A 10 -16.86 2.45 9.06
N ALA A 11 -16.90 1.32 8.34
CA ALA A 11 -16.61 0.00 8.90
C ALA A 11 -15.17 -0.09 9.46
N TYR A 12 -14.19 0.58 8.82
CA TYR A 12 -12.83 0.67 9.35
C TYR A 12 -12.74 1.31 10.72
N PHE A 13 -13.56 2.33 11.00
CA PHE A 13 -13.58 3.06 12.27
C PHE A 13 -14.66 2.56 13.26
N HIS A 14 -15.58 1.70 12.84
CA HIS A 14 -16.47 0.97 13.76
C HIS A 14 -15.74 -0.23 14.37
N SER A 15 -14.89 -0.89 13.59
CA SER A 15 -13.99 -1.92 14.10
C SER A 15 -12.70 -1.29 14.67
N PRO A 16 -12.04 -1.91 15.65
CA PRO A 16 -10.75 -1.42 16.16
C PRO A 16 -9.62 -1.46 15.12
N LEU A 17 -9.79 -2.18 14.01
CA LEU A 17 -8.72 -2.43 13.04
C LEU A 17 -8.16 -1.17 12.38
N GLY A 18 -9.01 -0.19 12.02
CA GLY A 18 -8.55 1.08 11.43
C GLY A 18 -7.69 1.89 12.40
N TYR A 19 -8.13 1.99 13.66
CA TYR A 19 -7.36 2.68 14.71
C TYR A 19 -6.05 1.98 15.01
N VAL A 20 -6.05 0.65 15.12
CA VAL A 20 -4.83 -0.14 15.38
C VAL A 20 -3.84 0.04 14.24
N PHE A 21 -4.29 -0.01 12.98
CA PHE A 21 -3.42 0.19 11.82
C PHE A 21 -2.75 1.58 11.85
N ILE A 22 -3.53 2.65 12.06
CA ILE A 22 -3.01 4.01 12.13
C ILE A 22 -2.04 4.17 13.32
N ALA A 23 -2.40 3.63 14.49
CA ALA A 23 -1.57 3.70 15.69
C ALA A 23 -0.23 2.99 15.50
N VAL A 24 -0.24 1.79 14.90
CA VAL A 24 0.99 1.04 14.60
C VAL A 24 1.85 1.78 13.57
N MET A 25 1.24 2.37 12.54
CA MET A 25 1.98 3.15 11.55
C MET A 25 2.63 4.39 12.18
N TYR A 26 1.92 5.08 13.07
CA TYR A 26 2.44 6.23 13.81
C TYR A 26 3.54 5.82 14.77
N PHE A 27 3.39 4.69 15.45
CA PHE A 27 4.41 4.13 16.33
C PHE A 27 5.72 3.88 15.58
N PHE A 28 5.67 3.17 14.44
CA PHE A 28 6.88 2.93 13.64
C PHE A 28 7.46 4.24 13.09
N THR A 29 6.62 5.16 12.63
CA THR A 29 7.08 6.48 12.17
C THR A 29 7.82 7.24 13.26
N ALA A 30 7.26 7.31 14.48
CA ALA A 30 7.89 7.96 15.62
C ALA A 30 9.17 7.22 16.08
N TYR A 31 9.17 5.89 16.06
CA TYR A 31 10.34 5.08 16.40
C TYR A 31 11.52 5.32 15.46
N TYR A 32 11.29 5.26 14.14
CA TYR A 32 12.34 5.52 13.15
C TYR A 32 12.75 6.98 13.10
N PHE A 33 11.84 7.91 13.41
CA PHE A 33 12.19 9.31 13.61
C PHE A 33 13.16 9.49 14.78
N PHE A 34 12.86 8.88 15.92
CA PHE A 34 13.72 8.93 17.10
C PHE A 34 15.11 8.34 16.80
N MET A 35 15.16 7.13 16.23
CA MET A 35 16.43 6.45 15.95
C MET A 35 17.25 7.13 14.83
N GLY A 36 16.58 7.59 13.77
CA GLY A 36 17.24 8.13 12.58
C GLY A 36 17.65 9.59 12.69
N ASN A 37 16.86 10.41 13.38
CA ASN A 37 17.08 11.86 13.42
C ASN A 37 17.52 12.33 14.81
N LEU A 38 16.76 12.00 15.86
CA LEU A 38 17.03 12.50 17.21
C LEU A 38 18.32 11.91 17.82
N VAL A 39 18.53 10.60 17.69
CA VAL A 39 19.75 9.95 18.22
C VAL A 39 20.99 10.33 17.41
N GLN A 40 20.86 10.45 16.09
CA GLN A 40 21.97 10.78 15.19
C GLN A 40 22.26 12.29 15.12
N ASN A 41 21.38 13.14 15.67
CA ASN A 41 21.43 14.60 15.54
C ASN A 41 21.49 15.08 14.08
N THR A 42 20.72 14.42 13.21
CA THR A 42 20.66 14.72 11.78
C THR A 42 19.24 15.14 11.42
N THR A 43 19.11 16.00 10.41
CA THR A 43 17.84 16.48 9.86
C THR A 43 17.41 15.70 8.62
N ASP A 44 18.22 14.72 8.22
CA ASP A 44 18.01 13.87 7.06
C ASP A 44 17.00 12.76 7.36
N MET A 45 15.81 12.95 6.80
CA MET A 45 14.70 12.01 6.93
C MET A 45 14.80 10.78 6.04
N SER A 46 15.83 10.67 5.19
CA SER A 46 15.97 9.57 4.22
C SER A 46 15.98 8.21 4.91
N PHE A 47 16.61 8.10 6.09
CA PHE A 47 16.58 6.87 6.88
C PHE A 47 15.16 6.50 7.32
N LEU A 48 14.41 7.45 7.89
CA LEU A 48 13.03 7.22 8.33
C LEU A 48 12.18 6.69 7.19
N PHE A 49 12.20 7.37 6.04
CA PHE A 49 11.33 7.01 4.93
C PHE A 49 11.75 5.73 4.21
N ASN A 50 13.04 5.39 4.22
CA ASN A 50 13.51 4.09 3.75
C ASN A 50 12.99 2.96 4.65
N GLN A 51 12.99 3.15 5.97
CA GLN A 51 12.40 2.15 6.88
C GLN A 51 10.88 2.04 6.74
N LEU A 52 10.18 3.16 6.48
CA LEU A 52 8.75 3.13 6.23
C LEU A 52 8.36 2.32 5.00
N PHE A 53 9.21 2.20 3.97
CA PHE A 53 8.99 1.30 2.84
C PHE A 53 8.73 -0.14 3.32
N THR A 54 9.61 -0.63 4.19
CA THR A 54 9.50 -1.98 4.76
C THR A 54 8.27 -2.10 5.65
N VAL A 55 7.98 -1.10 6.49
CA VAL A 55 6.78 -1.12 7.35
C VAL A 55 5.51 -1.23 6.51
N VAL A 56 5.39 -0.43 5.45
CA VAL A 56 4.21 -0.42 4.57
C VAL A 56 4.00 -1.78 3.90
N LEU A 57 5.07 -2.44 3.45
CA LEU A 57 4.98 -3.78 2.86
C LEU A 57 4.38 -4.82 3.80
N PHE A 58 4.64 -4.71 5.10
CA PHE A 58 4.12 -5.65 6.10
C PHE A 58 2.71 -5.26 6.57
N LEU A 59 2.45 -3.96 6.71
CA LEU A 59 1.22 -3.44 7.30
C LEU A 59 0.06 -3.41 6.30
N VAL A 60 0.30 -3.10 5.02
CA VAL A 60 -0.75 -3.01 3.99
C VAL A 60 -1.53 -4.31 3.79
N PRO A 61 -0.91 -5.50 3.77
CA PRO A 61 -1.64 -6.76 3.81
C PRO A 61 -2.65 -6.81 4.95
N ILE A 62 -2.27 -6.36 6.15
CA ILE A 62 -3.14 -6.37 7.35
C ILE A 62 -4.36 -5.48 7.18
N LEU A 63 -4.17 -4.30 6.59
CA LEU A 63 -5.26 -3.38 6.30
C LEU A 63 -6.29 -3.96 5.33
N THR A 64 -5.83 -4.77 4.38
CA THR A 64 -6.59 -5.19 3.19
C THR A 64 -7.14 -6.61 3.26
N MET A 65 -6.67 -7.41 4.23
CA MET A 65 -7.07 -8.81 4.50
C MET A 65 -8.57 -9.08 4.39
N ARG A 66 -9.40 -8.18 4.92
CA ARG A 66 -10.86 -8.35 5.03
C ARG A 66 -11.68 -7.82 3.86
N LEU A 67 -11.08 -6.99 2.98
CA LEU A 67 -11.82 -6.18 2.00
C LEU A 67 -12.76 -7.01 1.13
N MET A 68 -12.34 -8.18 0.63
CA MET A 68 -13.22 -9.07 -0.13
C MET A 68 -13.47 -10.42 0.53
N SER A 69 -12.58 -10.86 1.42
CA SER A 69 -12.75 -12.15 2.11
C SER A 69 -13.92 -12.13 3.10
N GLU A 70 -14.20 -10.99 3.74
CA GLU A 70 -15.30 -10.85 4.69
C GLU A 70 -16.66 -10.94 4.01
N ASP A 71 -16.84 -10.27 2.87
CA ASP A 71 -18.08 -10.34 2.10
C ASP A 71 -18.33 -11.72 1.46
N GLN A 72 -17.25 -12.46 1.14
CA GLN A 72 -17.31 -13.86 0.74
C GLN A 72 -17.76 -14.74 1.90
N ARG A 73 -17.09 -14.61 3.06
CA ARG A 73 -17.37 -15.42 4.25
C ARG A 73 -18.78 -15.21 4.80
N ALA A 74 -19.28 -13.97 4.74
CA ALA A 74 -20.60 -13.60 5.25
C ALA A 74 -21.74 -13.87 4.26
N GLY A 75 -21.44 -14.32 3.03
CA GLY A 75 -22.45 -14.49 1.97
C GLY A 75 -23.05 -13.18 1.43
N THR A 76 -22.62 -12.03 1.94
CA THR A 76 -23.09 -10.69 1.55
C THR A 76 -22.80 -10.37 0.09
N ASN A 77 -21.84 -11.06 -0.54
CA ASN A 77 -21.58 -10.96 -1.98
C ASN A 77 -22.84 -11.12 -2.84
N GLN A 78 -23.77 -12.00 -2.44
CA GLN A 78 -24.97 -12.25 -3.21
C GLN A 78 -25.93 -11.05 -3.19
N ILE A 79 -25.97 -10.31 -2.08
CA ILE A 79 -26.74 -9.07 -1.91
C ILE A 79 -26.07 -7.91 -2.67
N LEU A 80 -24.74 -7.88 -2.71
CA LEU A 80 -23.99 -6.89 -3.49
C LEU A 80 -24.19 -7.09 -5.00
N PHE A 81 -24.30 -8.33 -5.48
CA PHE A 81 -24.54 -8.62 -6.89
C PHE A 81 -25.96 -8.31 -7.36
N THR A 82 -26.94 -8.29 -6.47
CA THR A 82 -28.33 -7.89 -6.78
C THR A 82 -28.55 -6.38 -6.67
N SER A 83 -27.61 -5.64 -6.08
CA SER A 83 -27.67 -4.18 -6.00
C SER A 83 -27.42 -3.50 -7.37
N PRO A 84 -28.07 -2.35 -7.67
CA PRO A 84 -27.95 -1.65 -8.95
C PRO A 84 -26.63 -0.86 -9.07
N VAL A 85 -25.52 -1.41 -8.56
CA VAL A 85 -24.21 -0.76 -8.55
C VAL A 85 -23.28 -1.49 -9.52
N SER A 86 -22.60 -0.72 -10.38
CA SER A 86 -21.58 -1.27 -11.28
C SER A 86 -20.51 -2.03 -10.47
N ARG A 87 -20.08 -3.21 -10.96
CA ARG A 87 -19.09 -4.08 -10.29
C ARG A 87 -17.77 -3.39 -10.01
N LEU A 88 -17.23 -2.68 -11.01
CA LEU A 88 -16.05 -1.83 -10.84
C LEU A 88 -16.29 -0.76 -9.78
N GLY A 89 -17.53 -0.26 -9.65
CA GLY A 89 -17.90 0.66 -8.59
C GLY A 89 -17.90 0.10 -7.18
N ILE A 90 -18.05 -1.22 -7.00
CA ILE A 90 -17.89 -1.89 -5.71
C ILE A 90 -16.39 -2.03 -5.40
N VAL A 91 -15.61 -2.52 -6.37
CA VAL A 91 -14.16 -2.72 -6.22
C VAL A 91 -13.45 -1.39 -5.97
N CYS A 92 -13.71 -0.36 -6.78
CA CYS A 92 -13.13 0.97 -6.60
C CYS A 92 -13.57 1.59 -5.26
N GLY A 93 -14.82 1.41 -4.84
CA GLY A 93 -15.30 1.92 -3.55
C GLY A 93 -14.51 1.35 -2.37
N LYS A 94 -14.26 0.05 -2.39
CA LYS A 94 -13.45 -0.68 -1.39
C LYS A 94 -11.97 -0.30 -1.44
N TYR A 95 -11.42 -0.24 -2.65
CA TYR A 95 -10.05 0.22 -2.88
C TYR A 95 -9.82 1.61 -2.29
N PHE A 96 -10.67 2.58 -2.64
CA PHE A 96 -10.53 3.95 -2.15
C PHE A 96 -10.76 4.06 -0.64
N ALA A 97 -11.62 3.23 -0.05
CA ALA A 97 -11.82 3.22 1.41
C ALA A 97 -10.55 2.81 2.15
N ALA A 98 -9.91 1.72 1.72
CA ALA A 98 -8.63 1.29 2.27
C ALA A 98 -7.51 2.30 2.00
N PHE A 99 -7.47 2.86 0.78
CA PHE A 99 -6.51 3.90 0.41
C PHE A 99 -6.65 5.17 1.27
N ALA A 100 -7.87 5.59 1.60
CA ALA A 100 -8.09 6.74 2.48
C ALA A 100 -7.59 6.49 3.91
N VAL A 101 -7.84 5.30 4.48
CA VAL A 101 -7.28 4.92 5.80
C VAL A 101 -5.76 4.89 5.75
N TYR A 102 -5.18 4.39 4.65
CA TYR A 102 -3.74 4.41 4.43
C TYR A 102 -3.16 5.84 4.35
N LEU A 103 -3.81 6.76 3.63
CA LEU A 103 -3.41 8.17 3.58
C LEU A 103 -3.41 8.82 4.97
N MET A 104 -4.43 8.53 5.79
CA MET A 104 -4.46 9.01 7.18
C MET A 104 -3.26 8.49 7.96
N SER A 105 -2.86 7.23 7.75
CA SER A 105 -1.69 6.65 8.41
C SER A 105 -0.35 7.28 7.97
N ILE A 106 -0.24 7.72 6.72
CA ILE A 106 0.96 8.43 6.21
C ILE A 106 1.09 9.83 6.81
N SER A 107 -0.03 10.46 7.22
CA SER A 107 0.02 11.83 7.75
C SER A 107 0.92 11.96 8.99
N GLY A 108 1.18 10.87 9.72
CA GLY A 108 2.18 10.83 10.79
C GLY A 108 3.59 11.22 10.32
N ALA A 109 3.99 10.82 9.12
CA ALA A 109 5.29 11.18 8.55
C ALA A 109 5.37 12.65 8.16
N LEU A 110 4.27 13.24 7.70
CA LEU A 110 4.16 14.68 7.45
C LEU A 110 4.34 15.48 8.75
N ILE A 111 3.73 15.02 9.85
CA ILE A 111 3.86 15.66 11.17
C ILE A 111 5.33 15.67 11.61
N MET A 112 6.07 14.56 11.43
CA MET A 112 7.50 14.50 11.77
C MET A 112 8.35 15.45 10.92
N ALA A 113 8.07 15.56 9.62
CA ALA A 113 8.75 16.51 8.75
C ALA A 113 8.50 17.97 9.17
N LEU A 114 7.26 18.32 9.55
CA LEU A 114 6.92 19.64 10.07
C LEU A 114 7.63 19.95 11.38
N ILE A 115 7.76 18.97 12.28
CA ILE A 115 8.51 19.14 13.53
C ILE A 115 9.95 19.55 13.23
N VAL A 116 10.62 18.88 12.29
CA VAL A 116 12.03 19.20 11.99
C VAL A 116 12.20 20.55 11.31
N GLU A 117 11.23 21.00 10.52
CA GLU A 117 11.24 22.34 9.95
C GLU A 117 11.27 23.45 11.02
N PHE A 118 10.62 23.23 12.16
CA PHE A 118 10.67 24.20 13.27
C PHE A 118 12.05 24.32 13.92
N PHE A 119 12.86 23.26 13.90
CA PHE A 119 14.19 23.25 14.53
C PHE A 119 15.33 23.50 13.53
N SER A 120 15.13 23.19 12.26
CA SER A 120 16.16 23.21 11.23
C SER A 120 15.56 23.26 9.83
N LYS A 121 16.31 23.76 8.85
CA LYS A 121 15.84 23.80 7.46
C LYS A 121 15.74 22.38 6.89
N THR A 122 14.54 21.97 6.53
CA THR A 122 14.24 20.65 5.95
C THR A 122 14.40 20.69 4.43
N ASP A 123 14.89 19.59 3.85
CA ASP A 123 14.89 19.39 2.41
C ASP A 123 13.49 18.94 1.93
N TRP A 124 12.63 19.92 1.66
CA TRP A 124 11.26 19.71 1.20
C TRP A 124 11.13 18.87 -0.08
N PRO A 125 11.96 19.07 -1.12
CA PRO A 125 11.99 18.17 -2.28
C PRO A 125 12.10 16.69 -1.92
N VAL A 126 13.00 16.35 -0.98
CA VAL A 126 13.19 14.97 -0.51
C VAL A 126 11.95 14.46 0.23
N VAL A 127 11.37 15.27 1.13
CA VAL A 127 10.15 14.90 1.88
C VAL A 127 8.97 14.66 0.94
N ILE A 128 8.74 15.57 -0.01
CA ILE A 128 7.63 15.47 -0.98
C ILE A 128 7.83 14.27 -1.90
N GLY A 129 9.05 14.05 -2.39
CA GLY A 129 9.41 12.88 -3.19
C GLY A 129 9.03 11.58 -2.48
N HIS A 130 9.47 11.42 -1.23
CA HIS A 130 9.13 10.26 -0.41
C HIS A 130 7.64 10.11 -0.13
N LEU A 131 6.93 11.20 0.19
CA LEU A 131 5.49 11.13 0.44
C LEU A 131 4.75 10.63 -0.80
N ILE A 132 5.09 11.14 -1.99
CA ILE A 132 4.54 10.66 -3.25
C ILE A 132 4.91 9.19 -3.48
N GLY A 133 6.17 8.81 -3.24
CA GLY A 133 6.64 7.43 -3.32
C GLY A 133 5.84 6.47 -2.43
N LEU A 134 5.61 6.83 -1.17
CA LEU A 134 4.82 6.03 -0.22
C LEU A 134 3.36 5.93 -0.64
N ILE A 135 2.76 7.03 -1.07
CA ILE A 135 1.37 7.04 -1.57
C ILE A 135 1.22 6.08 -2.75
N LEU A 136 2.15 6.13 -3.71
CA LEU A 136 2.15 5.27 -4.90
C LEU A 136 2.43 3.80 -4.56
N LEU A 137 3.38 3.55 -3.66
CA LEU A 137 3.69 2.23 -3.14
C LEU A 137 2.45 1.60 -2.50
N GLY A 138 1.84 2.29 -1.54
CA GLY A 138 0.64 1.80 -0.88
C GLY A 138 -0.53 1.64 -1.84
N ALA A 139 -0.72 2.55 -2.79
CA ALA A 139 -1.75 2.44 -3.83
C ALA A 139 -1.62 1.12 -4.62
N SER A 140 -0.40 0.75 -5.01
CA SER A 140 -0.13 -0.50 -5.74
C SER A 140 -0.29 -1.74 -4.86
N LEU A 141 0.24 -1.73 -3.63
CA LEU A 141 0.13 -2.85 -2.69
C LEU A 141 -1.31 -3.12 -2.26
N ILE A 142 -2.10 -2.07 -2.02
CA ILE A 142 -3.52 -2.19 -1.69
C ILE A 142 -4.26 -2.85 -2.84
N ALA A 143 -3.97 -2.50 -4.10
CA ALA A 143 -4.61 -3.12 -5.25
C ALA A 143 -4.26 -4.62 -5.38
N ILE A 144 -2.99 -4.98 -5.19
CA ILE A 144 -2.53 -6.38 -5.20
C ILE A 144 -3.23 -7.18 -4.09
N CYS A 145 -3.22 -6.68 -2.85
CA CYS A 145 -3.81 -7.38 -1.73
C CYS A 145 -5.35 -7.45 -1.83
N LEU A 146 -5.99 -6.44 -2.42
CA LEU A 146 -7.42 -6.45 -2.72
C LEU A 146 -7.76 -7.61 -3.66
N PHE A 147 -6.99 -7.78 -4.74
CA PHE A 147 -7.16 -8.89 -5.67
C PHE A 147 -6.99 -10.24 -4.98
N LEU A 148 -5.91 -10.42 -4.20
CA LEU A 148 -5.64 -11.65 -3.47
C LEU A 148 -6.74 -11.96 -2.44
N SER A 149 -7.25 -10.96 -1.73
CA SER A 149 -8.38 -11.13 -0.81
C SER A 149 -9.67 -11.57 -1.52
N GLY A 150 -9.82 -11.24 -2.81
CA GLY A 150 -10.94 -11.67 -3.64
C GLY A 150 -10.85 -13.13 -4.11
N LEU A 151 -9.69 -13.77 -3.98
CA LEU A 151 -9.50 -15.17 -4.39
C LEU A 151 -9.87 -16.17 -3.29
N THR A 152 -10.04 -15.72 -2.05
CA THR A 152 -10.24 -16.58 -0.88
C THR A 152 -11.38 -16.10 0.00
N GLU A 153 -12.06 -17.04 0.66
CA GLU A 153 -13.12 -16.79 1.64
C GLU A 153 -12.57 -16.62 3.06
N SER A 154 -11.34 -17.09 3.30
CA SER A 154 -10.69 -17.00 4.62
C SER A 154 -9.83 -15.75 4.71
N GLN A 155 -10.14 -14.89 5.70
CA GLN A 155 -9.34 -13.71 6.06
C GLN A 155 -7.88 -14.06 6.36
N VAL A 156 -7.63 -15.22 6.96
CA VAL A 156 -6.27 -15.68 7.29
C VAL A 156 -5.50 -16.08 6.02
N ILE A 157 -6.16 -16.71 5.05
CA ILE A 157 -5.49 -17.05 3.78
C ILE A 157 -5.25 -15.78 2.95
N ALA A 158 -6.18 -14.81 3.00
CA ALA A 158 -5.99 -13.49 2.37
C ALA A 158 -4.79 -12.77 2.99
N ALA A 159 -4.63 -12.90 4.31
CA ALA A 159 -3.51 -12.35 5.06
C ALA A 159 -2.17 -12.88 4.59
N VAL A 160 -2.04 -14.20 4.63
CA VAL A 160 -0.79 -14.89 4.31
C VAL A 160 -0.42 -14.69 2.85
N SER A 161 -1.39 -14.71 1.93
CA SER A 161 -1.14 -14.45 0.51
C SER A 161 -0.71 -13.01 0.23
N GLY A 162 -1.36 -12.00 0.85
CA GLY A 162 -0.95 -10.60 0.73
C GLY A 162 0.45 -10.35 1.30
N PHE A 163 0.76 -11.00 2.42
CA PHE A 163 2.10 -10.96 3.01
C PHE A 163 3.15 -11.63 2.12
N ALA A 164 2.86 -12.82 1.60
CA ALA A 164 3.75 -13.54 0.68
C ALA A 164 4.00 -12.73 -0.60
N ALA A 165 2.98 -12.07 -1.14
CA ALA A 165 3.13 -11.17 -2.28
C ALA A 165 4.05 -9.99 -1.94
N SER A 166 3.84 -9.35 -0.79
CA SER A 166 4.67 -8.21 -0.35
C SER A 166 6.13 -8.64 -0.10
N LEU A 167 6.35 -9.81 0.51
CA LEU A 167 7.68 -10.38 0.71
C LEU A 167 8.35 -10.70 -0.62
N SER A 168 7.62 -11.26 -1.58
CA SER A 168 8.16 -11.58 -2.91
C SER A 168 8.68 -10.34 -3.64
N LEU A 169 8.04 -9.18 -3.46
CA LEU A 169 8.50 -7.91 -4.06
C LEU A 169 9.85 -7.47 -3.51
N VAL A 170 10.12 -7.70 -2.22
CA VAL A 170 11.43 -7.43 -1.61
C VAL A 170 12.48 -8.43 -2.08
N LEU A 171 12.10 -9.70 -2.21
CA LEU A 171 13.01 -10.75 -2.63
C LEU A 171 13.46 -10.60 -4.09
N ILE A 172 12.72 -9.86 -4.94
CA ILE A 172 13.16 -9.55 -6.31
C ILE A 172 14.53 -8.87 -6.30
N ASP A 173 14.82 -7.97 -5.35
CA ASP A 173 16.13 -7.32 -5.27
C ASP A 173 17.25 -8.29 -4.90
N ALA A 174 16.96 -9.22 -4.00
CA ALA A 174 17.90 -10.28 -3.64
C ALA A 174 18.16 -11.23 -4.81
N LEU A 175 17.18 -11.45 -5.68
CA LEU A 175 17.36 -12.25 -6.89
C LEU A 175 18.23 -11.52 -7.94
N VAL A 176 18.15 -10.18 -8.05
CA VAL A 176 18.99 -9.38 -8.96
C VAL A 176 20.48 -9.58 -8.70
N SER A 177 20.88 -9.79 -7.44
CA SER A 177 22.30 -9.97 -7.07
C SER A 177 22.83 -11.39 -7.33
N VAL A 178 21.95 -12.40 -7.34
CA VAL A 178 22.32 -13.82 -7.50
C VAL A 178 22.20 -14.29 -8.95
N VAL A 179 21.32 -13.68 -9.75
CA VAL A 179 21.08 -14.11 -11.14
C VAL A 179 22.25 -13.72 -12.06
N SER A 180 22.88 -14.73 -12.65
CA SER A 180 23.91 -14.57 -13.66
C SER A 180 23.28 -14.44 -15.06
N GLY A 181 23.20 -13.23 -15.58
CA GLY A 181 22.71 -12.95 -16.94
C GLY A 181 22.21 -11.52 -17.12
N LYS A 182 22.81 -10.76 -18.05
CA LYS A 182 22.52 -9.33 -18.26
C LYS A 182 21.03 -9.06 -18.56
N THR A 183 20.39 -9.92 -19.35
CA THR A 183 18.98 -9.79 -19.74
C THR A 183 18.04 -9.97 -18.56
N PHE A 184 18.19 -11.06 -17.81
CA PHE A 184 17.35 -11.34 -16.63
C PHE A 184 17.55 -10.30 -15.53
N LYS A 185 18.80 -9.90 -15.29
CA LYS A 185 19.12 -8.84 -14.32
C LYS A 185 18.42 -7.53 -14.63
N THR A 186 18.42 -7.13 -15.91
CA THR A 186 17.77 -5.90 -16.36
C THR A 186 16.25 -5.98 -16.19
N LEU A 187 15.65 -7.13 -16.50
CA LEU A 187 14.20 -7.35 -16.37
C LEU A 187 13.73 -7.31 -14.90
N PHE A 188 14.48 -7.94 -14.00
CA PHE A 188 14.20 -7.88 -12.55
C PHE A 188 14.41 -6.46 -11.98
N MET A 189 15.41 -5.72 -12.44
CA MET A 189 15.61 -4.31 -12.03
C MET A 189 14.43 -3.40 -12.43
N TYR A 190 13.84 -3.62 -13.60
CA TYR A 190 12.68 -2.84 -14.04
C TYR A 190 11.39 -3.16 -13.26
N MET A 191 11.29 -4.39 -12.73
CA MET A 191 10.16 -4.87 -11.94
C MET A 191 10.32 -4.61 -10.43
N SER A 192 11.54 -4.31 -9.97
CA SER A 192 11.83 -4.03 -8.57
C SER A 192 11.11 -2.78 -8.07
N PHE A 193 10.29 -2.97 -7.03
CA PHE A 193 9.60 -1.88 -6.35
C PHE A 193 10.56 -1.01 -5.56
N ASN A 194 11.57 -1.60 -4.93
CA ASN A 194 12.55 -0.90 -4.12
C ASN A 194 13.45 0.00 -4.98
N ASN A 195 13.94 -0.51 -6.12
CA ASN A 195 14.77 0.26 -7.03
C ASN A 195 14.02 1.49 -7.56
N ARG A 196 12.74 1.33 -7.92
CA ARG A 196 11.89 2.46 -8.33
C ARG A 196 11.53 3.38 -7.16
N TYR A 197 11.37 2.85 -5.96
CA TYR A 197 11.10 3.62 -4.75
C TYR A 197 12.32 4.48 -4.33
N HIS A 198 13.53 3.97 -4.51
CA HIS A 198 14.78 4.66 -4.14
C HIS A 198 14.99 5.97 -4.90
N GLY A 199 14.45 6.12 -6.12
CA GLY A 199 14.47 7.42 -6.82
C GLY A 199 13.72 8.50 -6.03
N PHE A 200 12.57 8.14 -5.47
CA PHE A 200 11.79 9.04 -4.61
C PHE A 200 12.50 9.37 -3.31
N THR A 201 13.36 8.46 -2.82
CA THR A 201 14.05 8.68 -1.55
C THR A 201 15.13 9.73 -1.58
N ILE A 202 15.58 10.09 -2.77
CA ILE A 202 16.53 11.19 -2.98
C ILE A 202 15.85 12.43 -3.57
N GLY A 203 14.51 12.49 -3.52
CA GLY A 203 13.71 13.61 -4.02
C GLY A 203 13.51 13.65 -5.54
N ILE A 204 13.91 12.61 -6.27
CA ILE A 204 13.76 12.55 -7.73
C ILE A 204 12.44 11.88 -8.09
N ILE A 205 11.54 12.66 -8.70
CA ILE A 205 10.24 12.19 -9.16
C ILE A 205 10.32 11.88 -10.66
N ASP A 206 10.65 10.64 -11.00
CA ASP A 206 10.63 10.17 -12.37
C ASP A 206 9.21 9.77 -12.80
N PHE A 207 8.76 10.32 -13.93
CA PHE A 207 7.44 10.00 -14.50
C PHE A 207 7.27 8.50 -14.78
N SER A 208 8.34 7.81 -15.20
CA SER A 208 8.35 6.36 -15.42
C SER A 208 7.98 5.57 -14.16
N ASN A 209 8.44 6.00 -12.98
CA ASN A 209 8.15 5.34 -11.71
C ASN A 209 6.70 5.56 -11.28
N VAL A 210 6.18 6.77 -11.48
CA VAL A 210 4.77 7.09 -11.21
C VAL A 210 3.84 6.25 -12.07
N VAL A 211 4.10 6.19 -13.38
CA VAL A 211 3.28 5.39 -14.31
C VAL A 211 3.33 3.91 -13.97
N PHE A 212 4.49 3.38 -13.56
CA PHE A 212 4.62 1.99 -13.14
C PHE A 212 3.71 1.65 -11.96
N PHE A 213 3.78 2.40 -10.85
CA PHE A 213 2.95 2.12 -9.67
C PHE A 213 1.45 2.27 -9.97
N LEU A 214 1.06 3.30 -10.73
CA LEU A 214 -0.32 3.51 -11.14
C LEU A 214 -0.82 2.40 -12.08
N SER A 215 0.03 1.91 -13.01
CA SER A 215 -0.32 0.82 -13.91
C SER A 215 -0.58 -0.48 -13.16
N ILE A 216 0.21 -0.78 -12.13
CA ILE A 216 -0.01 -1.93 -11.25
C ILE A 216 -1.31 -1.77 -10.47
N ALA A 217 -1.53 -0.59 -9.87
CA ALA A 217 -2.77 -0.32 -9.14
C ALA A 217 -4.01 -0.51 -10.04
N ALA A 218 -3.99 0.06 -11.24
CA ALA A 218 -5.09 -0.06 -12.21
C ALA A 218 -5.29 -1.52 -12.67
N LEU A 219 -4.21 -2.23 -13.00
CA LEU A 219 -4.25 -3.62 -13.46
C LEU A 219 -4.91 -4.53 -12.42
N PHE A 220 -4.48 -4.48 -11.15
CA PHE A 220 -5.03 -5.34 -10.11
C PHE A 220 -6.46 -4.97 -9.69
N VAL A 221 -6.82 -3.68 -9.75
CA VAL A 221 -8.22 -3.25 -9.56
C VAL A 221 -9.12 -3.80 -10.66
N LEU A 222 -8.68 -3.74 -11.93
CA LEU A 222 -9.42 -4.30 -13.07
C LEU A 222 -9.51 -5.83 -12.99
N LEU A 223 -8.42 -6.51 -12.62
CA LEU A 223 -8.42 -7.97 -12.42
C LEU A 223 -9.37 -8.40 -11.31
N THR A 224 -9.45 -7.65 -10.22
CA THR A 224 -10.45 -7.90 -9.16
C THR A 224 -11.88 -7.77 -9.71
N GLY A 225 -12.13 -6.75 -10.52
CA GLY A 225 -13.42 -6.56 -11.20
C GLY A 225 -13.79 -7.73 -12.12
N ALA A 226 -12.84 -8.19 -12.94
CA ALA A 226 -13.03 -9.33 -13.85
C ALA A 226 -13.21 -10.66 -13.10
N GLY A 227 -12.48 -10.87 -12.00
CA GLY A 227 -12.60 -12.05 -11.15
C GLY A 227 -13.99 -12.21 -10.54
N LEU A 228 -14.63 -11.09 -10.17
CA LEU A 228 -16.02 -11.08 -9.69
C LEU A 228 -17.03 -11.43 -10.79
N GLU A 229 -16.76 -11.07 -12.05
CA GLU A 229 -17.64 -11.39 -13.17
C GLU A 229 -17.66 -12.89 -13.49
N LYS A 230 -16.49 -13.53 -13.49
CA LYS A 230 -16.35 -14.97 -13.75
C LYS A 230 -17.17 -15.82 -12.75
N ARG A 231 -17.19 -15.46 -11.47
CA ARG A 231 -17.88 -16.20 -10.41
C ARG A 231 -19.41 -16.19 -10.53
N ARG A 232 -19.99 -15.30 -11.34
CA ARG A 232 -21.45 -15.23 -11.55
C ARG A 232 -21.93 -16.17 -12.65
N TRP A 233 -21.03 -16.58 -13.56
CA TRP A 233 -21.36 -17.47 -14.68
C TRP A 233 -21.09 -18.94 -14.38
N SER A 234 -20.46 -19.24 -13.25
CA SER A 234 -20.27 -20.59 -12.71
C SER A 234 -21.28 -20.89 -11.62
#